data_AF-A0A849MF58-F1
#
_entry.id   AF-A0A849MF58-F1
#
_cell.length_a   1.000
_cell.length_b   1.000
_cell.length_c   1.000
_cell.angle_alpha   90.00
_cell.angle_beta   90.00
_cell.angle_gamma   90.00
#
_symmetry.space_group_name_H-M   'P 1'
#
loop_
_entity.id
_entity.type
_entity.pdbx_description
1 polymer ?
#
loop_
_entity_poly.entity_id
_entity_poly.type
_entity_poly.pdbx_seq_one_letter_code
_entity_poly.pdbx_strand_id
1 'polypeptide(L)'
;MNCSHINKLSLLLISLVFSVPCLSDVQPADHRHKISDKAWEENLRKQNFQDRKIIEGVEQNILELKAPYTAEDASVVPISIHTKIPQTEDRFIKKMHVFVDMNPMPLVGIFEFTPDSGKADLAMRIRVDTFAYVRVVAELNSGELYMTKSFVRAKGACSAPPPASMEDSRKLLGKMKMKVVGDVILGEPNLMQMKVRHPNITGMAPLKIGSRIIPPAFFVDTLEITYNDKPIVKASLTFSVSMDPALRFYFTPKEEGVITVKGTDTKKNEFSSTFDISVNS
;
A
#
# COMPACT_ATOMS: atom_id res chain seq x y z
N MET A 1 20.24 -58.89 75.79
CA MET A 1 19.97 -58.97 74.33
C MET A 1 18.66 -58.25 74.07
N ASN A 2 18.68 -57.25 73.18
CA ASN A 2 17.61 -56.67 72.34
C ASN A 2 16.15 -56.75 72.83
N CYS A 3 15.30 -55.73 72.73
CA CYS A 3 15.17 -54.80 71.61
C CYS A 3 14.24 -53.65 71.99
N SER A 4 14.60 -52.45 71.53
CA SER A 4 13.76 -51.26 71.43
C SER A 4 12.86 -51.33 70.19
N HIS A 5 11.64 -50.79 70.26
CA HIS A 5 10.87 -50.29 69.10
C HIS A 5 9.87 -49.26 69.64
N ILE A 6 10.15 -47.95 69.61
CA ILE A 6 10.14 -47.00 68.48
C ILE A 6 8.75 -46.88 67.85
N ASN A 7 8.01 -45.88 68.33
CA ASN A 7 6.84 -45.28 67.67
C ASN A 7 7.25 -44.74 66.29
N LYS A 8 6.64 -45.23 65.22
CA LYS A 8 6.72 -44.59 63.89
C LYS A 8 5.40 -43.88 63.62
N LEU A 9 5.41 -42.58 63.85
CA LEU A 9 4.40 -41.63 63.36
C LEU A 9 4.62 -41.49 61.85
N SER A 10 3.71 -42.04 61.05
CA SER A 10 3.79 -42.02 59.59
C SER A 10 3.29 -40.67 59.08
N LEU A 11 4.21 -39.76 58.76
CA LEU A 11 3.91 -38.47 58.13
C LEU A 11 3.76 -38.68 56.62
N LEU A 12 2.53 -38.68 56.12
CA LEU A 12 2.22 -38.82 54.70
C LEU A 12 2.51 -37.47 54.00
N LEU A 13 3.62 -37.36 53.27
CA LEU A 13 3.91 -36.19 52.43
C LEU A 13 3.07 -36.27 51.13
N ILE A 14 2.05 -35.42 51.02
CA ILE A 14 1.29 -35.24 49.78
C ILE A 14 2.09 -34.29 48.88
N SER A 15 2.77 -34.85 47.88
CA SER A 15 3.42 -34.11 46.80
C SER A 15 2.35 -33.55 45.85
N LEU A 16 1.93 -32.30 46.08
CA LEU A 16 1.06 -31.57 45.16
C LEU A 16 1.86 -31.17 43.92
N VAL A 17 1.70 -31.90 42.82
CA VAL A 17 2.27 -31.54 41.52
C VAL A 17 1.45 -30.37 40.97
N PHE A 18 1.94 -29.14 41.16
CA PHE A 18 1.41 -27.98 40.44
C PHE A 18 1.80 -28.09 38.97
N SER A 19 0.93 -28.66 38.16
CA SER A 19 0.97 -28.46 36.71
C SER A 19 0.71 -26.98 36.45
N VAL A 20 1.76 -26.22 36.17
CA VAL A 20 1.64 -24.84 35.68
C VAL A 20 0.97 -24.91 34.31
N PRO A 21 -0.28 -24.43 34.14
CA PRO A 21 -0.80 -24.24 32.80
C PRO A 21 0.08 -23.18 32.15
N CYS A 22 0.84 -23.58 31.13
CA CYS A 22 1.49 -22.64 30.24
C CYS A 22 0.36 -21.81 29.61
N LEU A 23 0.12 -20.61 30.13
CA LEU A 23 -0.68 -19.63 29.43
C LEU A 23 -0.01 -19.46 28.07
N SER A 24 -0.68 -19.97 27.04
CA SER A 24 -0.34 -19.61 25.68
C SER A 24 -0.51 -18.10 25.60
N ASP A 25 0.60 -17.37 25.61
CA ASP A 25 0.63 -15.92 25.52
C ASP A 25 0.05 -15.57 24.15
N VAL A 26 -1.26 -15.29 24.12
CA VAL A 26 -1.91 -14.64 23.00
C VAL A 26 -1.28 -13.26 22.96
N GLN A 27 -0.15 -13.10 22.27
CA GLN A 27 0.48 -11.79 22.13
C GLN A 27 -0.60 -10.82 21.65
N PRO A 28 -0.99 -9.84 22.48
CA PRO A 28 -2.10 -8.99 22.13
C PRO A 28 -1.70 -8.18 20.91
N ALA A 29 -2.68 -7.82 20.09
CA ALA A 29 -2.51 -7.04 18.86
C ALA A 29 -1.55 -5.84 19.03
N ASP A 30 -1.42 -5.30 20.24
CA ASP A 30 -0.55 -4.20 20.65
C ASP A 30 0.96 -4.35 20.26
N HIS A 31 1.59 -5.52 20.39
CA HIS A 31 3.04 -5.63 20.15
C HIS A 31 3.44 -5.37 18.68
N ARG A 32 2.68 -5.91 17.73
CA ARG A 32 2.97 -5.73 16.29
C ARG A 32 2.66 -4.31 15.83
N HIS A 33 1.65 -3.68 16.41
CA HIS A 33 1.36 -2.27 16.16
C HIS A 33 2.54 -1.40 16.63
N LYS A 34 3.05 -1.64 17.85
CA LYS A 34 4.23 -0.95 18.38
C LYS A 34 5.49 -1.13 17.54
N ILE A 35 5.75 -2.32 17.02
CA ILE A 35 6.88 -2.56 16.10
C ILE A 35 6.75 -1.70 14.84
N SER A 36 5.56 -1.67 14.23
CA SER A 36 5.31 -0.88 13.03
C SER A 36 5.45 0.62 13.32
N ASP A 37 4.87 1.13 14.42
CA ASP A 37 5.02 2.52 14.84
C ASP A 37 6.48 2.89 15.10
N LYS A 38 7.25 1.99 15.73
CA LYS A 38 8.68 2.19 15.95
C LYS A 38 9.44 2.27 14.63
N ALA A 39 9.16 1.38 13.68
CA ALA A 39 9.78 1.41 12.35
C ALA A 39 9.50 2.72 11.62
N TRP A 40 8.27 3.23 11.73
CA TRP A 40 7.90 4.54 11.20
C TRP A 40 8.71 5.68 11.83
N GLU A 41 8.69 5.80 13.16
CA GLU A 41 9.34 6.93 13.86
C GLU A 41 10.87 6.91 13.70
N GLU A 42 11.50 5.74 13.78
CA GLU A 42 12.96 5.62 13.76
C GLU A 42 13.55 5.65 12.34
N ASN A 43 12.85 5.09 11.35
CA ASN A 43 13.42 4.88 10.02
C ASN A 43 12.74 5.72 8.93
N LEU A 44 11.42 5.88 8.96
CA LEU A 44 10.70 6.42 7.80
C LEU A 44 10.38 7.90 7.95
N ARG A 45 9.85 8.31 9.10
CA ARG A 45 9.36 9.68 9.32
C ARG A 45 10.47 10.70 9.11
N LYS A 46 11.60 10.55 9.83
CA LYS A 46 12.69 11.52 9.79
C LYS A 46 13.41 11.56 8.44
N GLN A 47 13.58 10.41 7.78
CA GLN A 47 14.22 10.34 6.47
C GLN A 47 13.40 11.05 5.38
N ASN A 48 12.07 10.94 5.43
CA ASN A 48 11.19 11.47 4.39
C ASN A 48 10.64 12.87 4.70
N PHE A 49 10.46 13.22 5.97
CA PHE A 49 9.77 14.45 6.40
C PHE A 49 10.57 15.29 7.41
N GLN A 50 11.77 14.85 7.81
CA GLN A 50 12.61 15.54 8.80
C GLN A 50 11.82 15.81 10.09
N ASP A 51 11.91 17.03 10.63
CA ASP A 51 11.21 17.45 11.85
C ASP A 51 9.87 18.17 11.55
N ARG A 52 9.36 18.07 10.30
CA ARG A 52 8.08 18.70 9.94
C ARG A 52 6.94 18.12 10.80
N LYS A 53 6.06 19.00 11.30
CA LYS A 53 4.84 18.58 11.98
C LYS A 53 3.94 17.81 11.00
N ILE A 54 3.51 16.63 11.42
CA ILE A 54 2.49 15.83 10.73
C ILE A 54 1.27 15.80 11.64
N ILE A 55 0.14 16.30 11.13
CA ILE A 55 -1.15 16.29 11.84
C ILE A 55 -1.78 14.92 11.63
N GLU A 56 -2.16 14.25 12.71
CA GLU A 56 -2.74 12.90 12.71
C GLU A 56 -3.89 12.79 13.72
N GLY A 57 -4.61 11.67 13.72
CA GLY A 57 -5.72 11.44 14.64
C GLY A 57 -6.94 12.30 14.33
N VAL A 58 -7.66 12.74 15.37
CA VAL A 58 -8.94 13.46 15.22
C VAL A 58 -8.80 14.83 14.55
N GLU A 59 -7.62 15.44 14.64
CA GLU A 59 -7.33 16.74 14.01
C GLU A 59 -7.10 16.62 12.50
N GLN A 60 -6.77 15.41 12.02
CA GLN A 60 -6.47 15.11 10.63
C GLN A 60 -7.78 14.86 9.85
N ASN A 61 -8.55 15.91 9.60
CA ASN A 61 -9.83 15.81 8.89
C ASN A 61 -9.71 15.88 7.35
N ILE A 62 -8.52 15.60 6.79
CA ILE A 62 -8.22 15.82 5.35
C ILE A 62 -8.39 14.57 4.50
N LEU A 63 -8.10 13.37 5.03
CA LEU A 63 -8.20 12.12 4.29
C LEU A 63 -8.49 10.93 5.20
N GLU A 64 -8.90 9.83 4.61
CA GLU A 64 -9.14 8.54 5.24
C GLU A 64 -8.49 7.44 4.39
N LEU A 65 -7.84 6.49 5.06
CA LEU A 65 -7.29 5.30 4.42
C LEU A 65 -8.16 4.09 4.79
N LYS A 66 -8.66 3.40 3.78
CA LYS A 66 -9.32 2.10 3.91
C LYS A 66 -8.39 1.02 3.39
N ALA A 67 -8.20 0.01 4.22
CA ALA A 67 -7.47 -1.21 3.92
C ALA A 67 -8.12 -2.36 4.70
N PRO A 68 -8.09 -3.61 4.20
CA PRO A 68 -8.63 -4.74 4.93
C PRO A 68 -7.79 -5.01 6.20
N TYR A 69 -8.47 -5.39 7.28
CA TYR A 69 -7.76 -5.73 8.52
C TYR A 69 -6.85 -6.97 8.36
N THR A 70 -7.27 -7.93 7.53
CA THR A 70 -6.48 -9.10 7.15
C THR A 70 -6.45 -9.22 5.64
N ALA A 71 -5.25 -9.35 5.08
CA ALA A 71 -5.05 -9.63 3.67
C ALA A 71 -5.38 -11.10 3.38
N GLU A 72 -6.34 -11.34 2.50
CA GLU A 72 -6.60 -12.68 1.95
C GLU A 72 -5.42 -13.14 1.08
N ASP A 73 -4.91 -12.23 0.25
CA ASP A 73 -3.68 -12.40 -0.52
C ASP A 73 -2.78 -11.18 -0.28
N ALA A 74 -1.64 -11.43 0.37
CA ALA A 74 -0.66 -10.42 0.73
C ALA A 74 -0.03 -9.73 -0.48
N SER A 75 -0.04 -10.36 -1.66
CA SER A 75 0.54 -9.84 -2.90
C SER A 75 -0.36 -8.82 -3.63
N VAL A 76 -1.65 -8.74 -3.28
CA VAL A 76 -2.67 -7.92 -3.97
C VAL A 76 -3.65 -7.25 -2.99
N VAL A 77 -3.14 -6.68 -1.90
CA VAL A 77 -3.96 -6.01 -0.88
C VAL A 77 -4.60 -4.75 -1.46
N PRO A 78 -5.94 -4.64 -1.53
CA PRO A 78 -6.59 -3.43 -2.01
C PRO A 78 -6.55 -2.34 -0.93
N ILE A 79 -6.19 -1.12 -1.34
CA ILE A 79 -6.30 0.08 -0.51
C ILE A 79 -7.10 1.16 -1.25
N SER A 80 -7.84 1.98 -0.51
CA SER A 80 -8.44 3.20 -1.02
C SER A 80 -8.21 4.37 -0.08
N ILE A 81 -7.89 5.52 -0.67
CA ILE A 81 -7.63 6.78 0.00
C ILE A 81 -8.75 7.72 -0.43
N HIS A 82 -9.48 8.23 0.56
CA HIS A 82 -10.58 9.15 0.35
C HIS A 82 -10.25 10.50 0.96
N THR A 83 -10.29 11.53 0.14
CA THR A 83 -10.03 12.91 0.53
C THR A 83 -11.33 13.61 0.89
N LYS A 84 -11.26 14.51 1.88
CA LYS A 84 -12.41 15.23 2.45
C LYS A 84 -12.42 16.71 2.08
N ILE A 85 -11.45 17.14 1.27
CA ILE A 85 -11.36 18.51 0.75
C ILE A 85 -11.39 18.50 -0.78
N PRO A 86 -11.93 19.55 -1.42
CA PRO A 86 -11.84 19.69 -2.87
C PRO A 86 -10.40 20.00 -3.31
N GLN A 87 -10.11 19.83 -4.60
CA GLN A 87 -8.85 20.26 -5.23
C GLN A 87 -9.03 21.63 -5.88
N THR A 88 -9.03 22.72 -5.10
CA THR A 88 -9.11 24.09 -5.63
C THR A 88 -7.72 24.72 -5.76
N GLU A 89 -7.58 25.77 -6.59
CA GLU A 89 -6.31 26.50 -6.73
C GLU A 89 -5.76 26.99 -5.38
N ASP A 90 -6.63 27.50 -4.51
CA ASP A 90 -6.25 28.05 -3.20
C ASP A 90 -5.85 26.98 -2.19
N ARG A 91 -6.49 25.81 -2.24
CA ARG A 91 -6.27 24.73 -1.26
C ARG A 91 -6.51 23.37 -1.88
N PHE A 92 -5.43 22.62 -2.04
CA PHE A 92 -5.48 21.27 -2.59
C PHE A 92 -4.37 20.39 -2.02
N ILE A 93 -4.54 19.07 -2.14
CA ILE A 93 -3.49 18.11 -1.80
C ILE A 93 -2.56 18.04 -2.99
N LYS A 94 -1.36 18.61 -2.90
CA LYS A 94 -0.39 18.58 -4.00
C LYS A 94 0.32 17.23 -4.11
N LYS A 95 0.46 16.49 -3.00
CA LYS A 95 1.27 15.28 -2.95
C LYS A 95 0.77 14.30 -1.88
N MET A 96 0.83 13.01 -2.17
CA MET A 96 0.65 11.92 -1.21
C MET A 96 1.81 10.96 -1.26
N HIS A 97 2.32 10.57 -0.10
CA HIS A 97 3.28 9.48 0.05
C HIS A 97 2.57 8.30 0.70
N VAL A 98 2.67 7.13 0.09
CA VAL A 98 2.09 5.88 0.61
C VAL A 98 3.21 4.97 1.06
N PHE A 99 3.13 4.48 2.30
CA PHE A 99 4.10 3.59 2.91
C PHE A 99 3.47 2.33 3.46
N VAL A 100 4.26 1.26 3.52
CA VAL A 100 4.01 0.06 4.33
C VAL A 100 5.22 -0.11 5.24
N ASP A 101 5.06 0.15 6.53
CA ASP A 101 6.18 0.40 7.44
C ASP A 101 7.23 -0.72 7.46
N MET A 102 6.79 -1.97 7.35
CA MET A 102 7.63 -3.16 7.49
C MET A 102 7.93 -3.86 6.16
N ASN A 103 7.62 -3.24 5.02
CA ASN A 103 8.04 -3.81 3.74
C ASN A 103 9.55 -3.62 3.55
N PRO A 104 10.24 -4.55 2.86
CA PRO A 104 11.63 -4.37 2.43
C PRO A 104 11.88 -3.08 1.64
N MET A 105 10.87 -2.66 0.86
CA MET A 105 10.76 -1.32 0.28
C MET A 105 9.53 -0.63 0.89
N PRO A 106 9.70 0.17 1.96
CA PRO A 106 8.58 0.76 2.67
C PRO A 106 7.75 1.72 1.82
N LEU A 107 8.40 2.53 0.98
CA LEU A 107 7.70 3.43 0.05
C LEU A 107 6.96 2.60 -1.00
N VAL A 108 5.64 2.77 -1.09
CA VAL A 108 4.81 2.19 -2.14
C VAL A 108 4.81 3.09 -3.37
N GLY A 109 4.62 4.38 -3.14
CA GLY A 109 4.65 5.38 -4.19
C GLY A 109 4.38 6.77 -3.69
N ILE A 110 4.68 7.74 -4.55
CA ILE A 110 4.44 9.17 -4.39
C ILE A 110 3.50 9.59 -5.51
N PHE A 111 2.42 10.27 -5.16
CA PHE A 111 1.39 10.71 -6.08
C PHE A 111 1.27 12.22 -6.00
N GLU A 112 1.49 12.89 -7.11
CA GLU A 112 1.38 14.33 -7.24
C GLU A 112 0.08 14.64 -7.99
N PHE A 113 -0.67 15.59 -7.44
CA PHE A 113 -1.99 15.98 -7.95
C PHE A 113 -2.00 17.47 -8.27
N THR A 114 -2.95 17.84 -9.10
CA THR A 114 -3.24 19.22 -9.49
C THR A 114 -4.69 19.57 -9.17
N PRO A 115 -5.08 20.85 -9.16
CA PRO A 115 -6.49 21.24 -9.10
C PRO A 115 -7.37 20.56 -10.15
N ASP A 116 -6.84 20.35 -11.36
CA ASP A 116 -7.53 19.65 -12.47
C ASP A 116 -7.78 18.14 -12.18
N SER A 117 -7.15 17.56 -11.14
CA SER A 117 -7.54 16.25 -10.62
C SER A 117 -8.97 16.22 -10.09
N GLY A 118 -9.51 17.37 -9.64
CA GLY A 118 -10.83 17.52 -9.02
C GLY A 118 -10.93 16.90 -7.62
N LYS A 119 -10.41 15.68 -7.46
CA LYS A 119 -10.34 14.94 -6.21
C LYS A 119 -9.04 14.13 -6.16
N ALA A 120 -8.31 14.18 -5.05
CA ALA A 120 -7.11 13.37 -4.86
C ALA A 120 -7.41 12.01 -4.22
N ASP A 121 -8.60 11.46 -4.50
CA ASP A 121 -8.94 10.09 -4.14
C ASP A 121 -8.11 9.12 -4.99
N LEU A 122 -7.64 8.06 -4.35
CA LEU A 122 -6.73 7.11 -4.97
C LEU A 122 -7.07 5.69 -4.52
N ALA A 123 -7.14 4.74 -5.44
CA ALA A 123 -7.21 3.33 -5.06
C ALA A 123 -6.23 2.51 -5.89
N MET A 124 -5.57 1.56 -5.23
CA MET A 124 -4.58 0.69 -5.85
C MET A 124 -4.48 -0.65 -5.12
N ARG A 125 -3.66 -1.55 -5.65
CA ARG A 125 -3.29 -2.81 -4.99
C ARG A 125 -1.81 -2.80 -4.67
N ILE A 126 -1.49 -3.18 -3.43
CA ILE A 126 -0.14 -3.15 -2.90
C ILE A 126 0.25 -4.53 -2.37
N ARG A 127 1.57 -4.75 -2.26
CA ARG A 127 2.16 -5.88 -1.56
C ARG A 127 2.36 -5.51 -0.10
N VAL A 128 1.98 -6.38 0.82
CA VAL A 128 2.21 -6.21 2.27
C VAL A 128 2.93 -7.43 2.80
N ASP A 129 4.21 -7.30 3.13
CA ASP A 129 5.06 -8.46 3.41
C ASP A 129 4.78 -9.09 4.77
N THR A 130 4.46 -8.27 5.77
CA THR A 130 4.18 -8.72 7.13
C THR A 130 3.16 -7.80 7.80
N PHE A 131 2.80 -8.11 9.03
CA PHE A 131 1.92 -7.29 9.86
C PHE A 131 2.48 -5.87 10.03
N ALA A 132 1.79 -4.89 9.48
CA ALA A 132 2.27 -3.51 9.43
C ALA A 132 1.13 -2.51 9.28
N TYR A 133 1.39 -1.27 9.66
CA TYR A 133 0.59 -0.14 9.21
C TYR A 133 0.92 0.16 7.74
N VAL A 134 -0.15 0.38 6.98
CA VAL A 134 -0.11 1.18 5.77
C VAL A 134 -0.35 2.63 6.19
N ARG A 135 0.50 3.55 5.73
CA ARG A 135 0.41 4.97 6.04
C ARG A 135 0.28 5.80 4.78
N VAL A 136 -0.50 6.87 4.88
CA VAL A 136 -0.58 7.88 3.84
C VAL A 136 -0.30 9.23 4.46
N VAL A 137 0.71 9.92 3.95
CA VAL A 137 1.02 11.30 4.31
C VAL A 137 0.66 12.19 3.13
N ALA A 138 -0.37 13.01 3.30
CA ALA A 138 -0.75 14.03 2.34
C ALA A 138 -0.08 15.36 2.68
N GLU A 139 0.43 16.02 1.66
CA GLU A 139 0.97 17.37 1.74
C GLU A 139 0.03 18.32 0.98
N LEU A 140 -0.44 19.37 1.65
CA LEU A 140 -1.20 20.43 1.01
C LEU A 140 -0.29 21.38 0.22
N ASN A 141 -0.88 22.17 -0.67
CA ASN A 141 -0.19 23.26 -1.36
C ASN A 141 0.44 24.28 -0.39
N SER A 142 -0.13 24.45 0.82
CA SER A 142 0.45 25.23 1.92
C SER A 142 1.73 24.63 2.53
N GLY A 143 2.03 23.36 2.27
CA GLY A 143 3.14 22.62 2.87
C GLY A 143 2.81 21.94 4.20
N GLU A 144 1.57 22.03 4.69
CA GLU A 144 1.14 21.25 5.85
C GLU A 144 1.04 19.75 5.53
N LEU A 145 1.42 18.92 6.50
CA LEU A 145 1.38 17.46 6.38
C LEU A 145 0.28 16.86 7.25
N TYR A 146 -0.43 15.90 6.68
CA TYR A 146 -1.55 15.21 7.31
C TYR A 146 -1.40 13.70 7.10
N MET A 147 -1.55 12.90 8.16
CA MET A 147 -1.37 11.44 8.08
C MET A 147 -2.56 10.65 8.60
N THR A 148 -2.91 9.61 7.84
CA THR A 148 -3.80 8.52 8.27
C THR A 148 -3.04 7.19 8.17
N LYS A 149 -3.42 6.21 9.00
CA LYS A 149 -2.84 4.86 8.98
C LYS A 149 -3.90 3.78 9.19
N SER A 150 -3.68 2.61 8.60
CA SER A 150 -4.52 1.43 8.79
C SER A 150 -3.65 0.19 8.95
N PHE A 151 -3.95 -0.64 9.95
CA PHE A 151 -3.15 -1.83 10.25
C PHE A 151 -3.64 -3.01 9.41
N VAL A 152 -2.73 -3.63 8.68
CA VAL A 152 -3.02 -4.77 7.80
C VAL A 152 -2.29 -6.00 8.30
N ARG A 153 -3.05 -7.09 8.49
CA ARG A 153 -2.48 -8.39 8.79
C ARG A 153 -2.14 -9.14 7.50
N ALA A 154 -0.86 -9.35 7.19
CA ALA A 154 -0.40 -10.06 5.99
C ALA A 154 0.76 -11.02 6.28
N LYS A 155 1.09 -11.89 5.31
CA LYS A 155 2.18 -12.87 5.41
C LYS A 155 2.83 -13.15 4.05
N GLY A 156 4.07 -12.70 3.87
CA GLY A 156 5.03 -13.15 2.85
C GLY A 156 4.81 -12.65 1.42
N ALA A 157 4.25 -11.46 1.21
CA ALA A 157 3.96 -10.94 -0.14
C ALA A 157 5.18 -10.76 -1.05
N CYS A 158 6.33 -10.37 -0.48
CA CYS A 158 7.51 -9.98 -1.26
C CYS A 158 8.39 -11.19 -1.61
N SER A 159 8.25 -12.29 -0.85
CA SER A 159 8.97 -13.55 -1.05
C SER A 159 8.10 -14.67 -1.67
N ALA A 160 6.82 -14.40 -1.94
CA ALA A 160 5.94 -15.37 -2.60
C ALA A 160 6.38 -15.61 -4.06
N PRO A 161 6.27 -16.87 -4.56
CA PRO A 161 6.47 -17.14 -5.98
C PRO A 161 5.52 -16.31 -6.85
N PRO A 162 5.93 -15.99 -8.10
CA PRO A 162 5.04 -15.37 -9.07
C PRO A 162 3.73 -16.14 -9.28
N PRO A 163 2.60 -15.45 -9.50
CA PRO A 163 1.40 -16.10 -10.01
C PRO A 163 1.62 -16.57 -11.46
N ALA A 164 0.85 -17.57 -11.90
CA ALA A 164 0.92 -18.12 -13.25
C ALA A 164 0.72 -17.07 -14.36
N SER A 165 -0.12 -16.04 -14.09
CA SER A 165 -0.41 -14.94 -15.01
C SER A 165 0.76 -13.95 -15.23
N MET A 166 1.90 -14.14 -14.56
CA MET A 166 3.10 -13.33 -14.81
C MET A 166 3.59 -13.46 -16.25
N GLU A 167 3.48 -14.63 -16.87
CA GLU A 167 3.94 -14.82 -18.25
C GLU A 167 3.12 -13.97 -19.23
N ASP A 168 1.79 -13.92 -19.05
CA ASP A 168 0.91 -13.07 -19.85
C ASP A 168 1.24 -11.58 -19.64
N SER A 169 1.55 -11.21 -18.40
CA SER A 169 1.94 -9.83 -18.04
C SER A 169 3.25 -9.41 -18.74
N ARG A 170 4.16 -10.36 -18.98
CA ARG A 170 5.38 -10.12 -19.78
C ARG A 170 5.11 -10.04 -21.27
N LYS A 171 4.24 -10.90 -21.80
CA LYS A 171 3.87 -10.89 -23.23
C LYS A 171 3.13 -9.62 -23.62
N LEU A 172 2.32 -9.09 -22.71
CA LEU A 172 1.51 -7.89 -22.91
C LEU A 172 2.14 -6.64 -22.27
N LEU A 173 3.46 -6.62 -22.06
CA LEU A 173 4.16 -5.55 -21.34
C LEU A 173 3.74 -4.15 -21.83
N GLY A 174 3.38 -3.28 -20.89
CA GLY A 174 3.00 -1.89 -21.16
C GLY A 174 1.60 -1.71 -21.76
N LYS A 175 0.89 -2.79 -22.14
CA LYS A 175 -0.50 -2.68 -22.60
C LYS A 175 -1.39 -2.17 -21.46
N MET A 176 -2.15 -1.13 -21.73
CA MET A 176 -3.06 -0.53 -20.77
C MET A 176 -4.51 -0.86 -21.07
N LYS A 177 -5.31 -0.98 -20.02
CA LYS A 177 -6.76 -0.97 -20.10
C LYS A 177 -7.27 0.18 -19.26
N MET A 178 -8.11 1.02 -19.87
CA MET A 178 -8.67 2.22 -19.28
C MET A 178 -10.18 2.21 -19.42
N LYS A 179 -10.87 2.79 -18.44
CA LYS A 179 -12.31 3.06 -18.50
C LYS A 179 -12.71 4.13 -17.49
N VAL A 180 -13.68 4.95 -17.87
CA VAL A 180 -14.44 5.75 -16.89
C VAL A 180 -15.47 4.85 -16.21
N VAL A 181 -15.78 5.13 -14.95
CA VAL A 181 -16.79 4.40 -14.17
C VAL A 181 -18.05 5.23 -14.10
N GLY A 182 -19.13 4.72 -14.69
CA GLY A 182 -20.36 5.49 -14.87
C GLY A 182 -20.26 6.44 -16.06
N ASP A 183 -21.23 7.35 -16.15
CA ASP A 183 -21.33 8.32 -17.24
C ASP A 183 -20.36 9.49 -17.03
N VAL A 184 -19.88 10.08 -18.13
CA VAL A 184 -19.03 11.26 -18.09
C VAL A 184 -19.89 12.51 -17.84
N ILE A 185 -19.61 13.22 -16.75
CA ILE A 185 -20.28 14.48 -16.41
C ILE A 185 -19.26 15.62 -16.51
N LEU A 186 -19.47 16.56 -17.43
CA LEU A 186 -18.59 17.72 -17.58
C LEU A 186 -18.68 18.65 -16.37
N GLY A 187 -17.53 19.17 -15.92
CA GLY A 187 -17.42 20.07 -14.77
C GLY A 187 -17.42 19.37 -13.40
N GLU A 188 -17.63 18.05 -13.35
CA GLU A 188 -17.61 17.27 -12.12
C GLU A 188 -16.43 16.28 -12.07
N PRO A 189 -15.96 15.86 -10.87
CA PRO A 189 -14.96 14.83 -10.75
C PRO A 189 -15.47 13.46 -11.23
N ASN A 190 -14.87 12.93 -12.30
CA ASN A 190 -15.18 11.63 -12.87
C ASN A 190 -14.16 10.58 -12.44
N LEU A 191 -14.61 9.36 -12.13
CA LEU A 191 -13.75 8.27 -11.68
C LEU A 191 -13.18 7.49 -12.89
N MET A 192 -11.87 7.54 -13.05
CA MET A 192 -11.13 6.74 -14.03
C MET A 192 -10.54 5.49 -13.37
N GLN A 193 -10.59 4.36 -14.08
CA GLN A 193 -9.85 3.15 -13.73
C GLN A 193 -8.88 2.80 -14.84
N MET A 194 -7.63 2.59 -14.47
CA MET A 194 -6.62 2.06 -15.37
C MET A 194 -5.94 0.81 -14.80
N LYS A 195 -5.42 0.00 -15.71
CA LYS A 195 -4.57 -1.15 -15.42
C LYS A 195 -3.45 -1.20 -16.45
N VAL A 196 -2.21 -1.33 -15.99
CA VAL A 196 -1.03 -1.52 -16.83
C VAL A 196 -0.58 -2.97 -16.72
N ARG A 197 -0.38 -3.65 -17.85
CA ARG A 197 0.19 -5.00 -17.87
C ARG A 197 1.68 -4.94 -17.58
N HIS A 198 2.08 -5.47 -16.43
CA HIS A 198 3.49 -5.47 -16.01
C HIS A 198 3.75 -6.52 -14.92
N PRO A 199 4.82 -7.32 -15.02
CA PRO A 199 5.08 -8.41 -14.07
C PRO A 199 5.44 -7.93 -12.65
N ASN A 200 5.87 -6.67 -12.49
CA ASN A 200 6.22 -6.03 -11.20
C ASN A 200 6.97 -6.99 -10.24
N ILE A 201 8.16 -7.39 -10.70
CA ILE A 201 9.08 -8.31 -10.03
C ILE A 201 9.83 -7.54 -8.93
N THR A 202 9.76 -8.04 -7.70
CA THR A 202 10.40 -7.43 -6.53
C THR A 202 11.91 -7.62 -6.50
N GLY A 203 12.42 -8.65 -7.18
CA GLY A 203 13.83 -9.04 -7.15
C GLY A 203 14.25 -9.72 -5.84
N MET A 204 13.29 -10.26 -5.09
CA MET A 204 13.53 -10.89 -3.78
C MET A 204 13.28 -12.40 -3.75
N ALA A 205 12.66 -12.95 -4.79
CA ALA A 205 12.32 -14.36 -4.88
C ALA A 205 12.65 -14.92 -6.27
N PRO A 206 13.01 -16.22 -6.36
CA PRO A 206 13.12 -16.91 -7.63
C PRO A 206 11.78 -16.94 -8.38
N LEU A 207 11.83 -16.89 -9.70
CA LEU A 207 10.62 -16.90 -10.53
C LEU A 207 9.97 -18.28 -10.69
N LYS A 208 10.75 -19.34 -10.44
CA LYS A 208 10.33 -20.73 -10.54
C LYS A 208 10.65 -21.43 -9.23
N ILE A 209 9.69 -22.21 -8.73
CA ILE A 209 9.88 -23.04 -7.54
C ILE A 209 11.08 -23.97 -7.78
N GLY A 210 12.00 -24.05 -6.82
CA GLY A 210 13.22 -24.85 -6.90
C GLY A 210 14.41 -24.18 -7.58
N SER A 211 14.24 -23.02 -8.22
CA SER A 211 15.36 -22.22 -8.73
C SER A 211 16.02 -21.44 -7.60
N ARG A 212 17.35 -21.25 -7.69
CA ARG A 212 18.10 -20.31 -6.83
C ARG A 212 18.38 -18.96 -7.49
N ILE A 213 17.99 -18.80 -8.76
CA ILE A 213 18.23 -17.58 -9.52
C ILE A 213 17.14 -16.57 -9.19
N ILE A 214 17.55 -15.47 -8.56
CA ILE A 214 16.70 -14.32 -8.26
C ILE A 214 16.96 -13.25 -9.32
N PRO A 215 15.96 -12.88 -10.15
CA PRO A 215 16.12 -11.82 -11.13
C PRO A 215 16.24 -10.45 -10.44
N PRO A 216 16.79 -9.42 -11.11
CA PRO A 216 16.74 -8.06 -10.59
C PRO A 216 15.30 -7.54 -10.52
N ALA A 217 15.08 -6.53 -9.68
CA ALA A 217 13.79 -5.85 -9.57
C ALA A 217 13.37 -5.25 -10.93
N PHE A 218 12.12 -5.48 -11.32
CA PHE A 218 11.57 -5.06 -12.61
C PHE A 218 10.11 -4.65 -12.43
N PHE A 219 9.86 -3.34 -12.29
CA PHE A 219 8.54 -2.78 -11.97
C PHE A 219 8.31 -1.46 -12.70
N VAL A 220 7.03 -1.09 -12.87
CA VAL A 220 6.63 0.25 -13.33
C VAL A 220 7.09 1.28 -12.30
N ASP A 221 7.92 2.24 -12.71
CA ASP A 221 8.49 3.24 -11.80
C ASP A 221 7.81 4.61 -11.92
N THR A 222 7.22 4.95 -13.08
CA THR A 222 6.53 6.22 -13.29
C THR A 222 5.26 6.04 -14.12
N LEU A 223 4.20 6.75 -13.74
CA LEU A 223 3.02 7.00 -14.57
C LEU A 223 2.74 8.51 -14.59
N GLU A 224 2.62 9.09 -15.77
CA GLU A 224 2.23 10.48 -15.98
C GLU A 224 0.90 10.50 -16.73
N ILE A 225 -0.10 11.12 -16.12
CA ILE A 225 -1.47 11.13 -16.60
C ILE A 225 -1.86 12.57 -16.90
N THR A 226 -2.22 12.81 -18.16
CA THR A 226 -2.67 14.11 -18.64
C THR A 226 -4.06 14.01 -19.24
N TYR A 227 -4.77 15.12 -19.24
CA TYR A 227 -6.02 15.31 -19.98
C TYR A 227 -5.90 16.60 -20.79
N ASN A 228 -6.09 16.50 -22.10
CA ASN A 228 -5.82 17.60 -23.05
C ASN A 228 -4.45 18.25 -22.77
N ASP A 229 -3.43 17.41 -22.63
CA ASP A 229 -2.02 17.77 -22.32
C ASP A 229 -1.77 18.45 -20.96
N LYS A 230 -2.80 18.63 -20.13
CA LYS A 230 -2.64 19.16 -18.76
C LYS A 230 -2.41 18.04 -17.75
N PRO A 231 -1.44 18.16 -16.84
CA PRO A 231 -1.17 17.15 -15.83
C PRO A 231 -2.32 17.03 -14.83
N ILE A 232 -2.77 15.79 -14.61
CA ILE A 232 -3.75 15.44 -13.58
C ILE A 232 -3.01 14.76 -12.43
N VAL A 233 -2.42 13.59 -12.71
CA VAL A 233 -1.72 12.79 -11.71
C VAL A 233 -0.36 12.38 -12.24
N LYS A 234 0.67 12.55 -11.41
CA LYS A 234 1.96 11.90 -11.60
C LYS A 234 2.19 10.91 -10.47
N ALA A 235 2.51 9.67 -10.80
CA ALA A 235 2.80 8.62 -9.83
C ALA A 235 4.23 8.13 -10.01
N SER A 236 5.03 8.24 -8.96
CA SER A 236 6.31 7.54 -8.82
C SER A 236 6.10 6.30 -7.97
N LEU A 237 6.34 5.13 -8.52
CA LEU A 237 5.97 3.84 -7.94
C LEU A 237 7.21 3.00 -7.61
N THR A 238 7.04 2.05 -6.70
CA THR A 238 8.06 1.05 -6.37
C THR A 238 7.53 -0.38 -6.60
N PHE A 239 8.39 -1.38 -6.37
CA PHE A 239 7.95 -2.78 -6.43
C PHE A 239 6.95 -3.17 -5.34
N SER A 240 6.68 -2.31 -4.34
CA SER A 240 5.63 -2.53 -3.35
C SER A 240 4.23 -2.39 -3.95
N VAL A 241 4.10 -1.89 -5.19
CA VAL A 241 2.86 -2.00 -5.98
C VAL A 241 2.74 -3.41 -6.56
N SER A 242 1.54 -3.98 -6.49
CA SER A 242 1.23 -5.33 -6.97
C SER A 242 1.50 -5.53 -8.46
N MET A 243 1.54 -6.81 -8.87
CA MET A 243 1.56 -7.18 -10.29
C MET A 243 0.37 -6.60 -11.05
N ASP A 244 0.61 -6.25 -12.31
CA ASP A 244 -0.29 -5.47 -13.15
C ASP A 244 -0.87 -4.24 -12.43
N PRO A 245 -0.05 -3.20 -12.20
CA PRO A 245 -0.46 -2.00 -11.48
C PRO A 245 -1.81 -1.48 -11.96
N ALA A 246 -2.74 -1.33 -11.02
CA ALA A 246 -4.06 -0.78 -11.27
C ALA A 246 -4.25 0.45 -10.39
N LEU A 247 -4.72 1.53 -11.01
CA LEU A 247 -4.95 2.80 -10.36
C LEU A 247 -6.37 3.25 -10.62
N ARG A 248 -7.04 3.73 -9.58
CA ARG A 248 -8.27 4.51 -9.71
C ARG A 248 -8.00 5.92 -9.19
N PHE A 249 -8.36 6.91 -9.99
CA PHE A 249 -8.12 8.32 -9.73
C PHE A 249 -9.24 9.13 -10.36
N TYR A 250 -9.36 10.39 -9.94
CA TYR A 250 -10.34 11.31 -10.48
C TYR A 250 -9.70 12.31 -11.45
N PHE A 251 -10.53 12.86 -12.32
CA PHE A 251 -10.23 14.00 -13.17
C PHE A 251 -11.51 14.81 -13.40
N THR A 252 -11.38 16.10 -13.71
CA THR A 252 -12.55 16.96 -14.00
C THR A 252 -12.52 17.44 -15.44
N PRO A 253 -13.21 16.76 -16.38
CA PRO A 253 -13.28 17.19 -17.77
C PRO A 253 -14.14 18.44 -17.89
N LYS A 254 -13.65 19.47 -18.60
CA LYS A 254 -14.43 20.68 -18.92
C LYS A 254 -15.12 20.58 -20.29
N GLU A 255 -14.62 19.69 -21.13
CA GLU A 255 -15.06 19.44 -22.50
C GLU A 255 -14.82 17.96 -22.85
N GLU A 256 -15.17 17.54 -24.05
CA GLU A 256 -14.70 16.25 -24.56
C GLU A 256 -13.20 16.34 -24.87
N GLY A 257 -12.50 15.21 -24.82
CA GLY A 257 -11.05 15.26 -24.97
C GLY A 257 -10.38 13.91 -24.80
N VAL A 258 -9.09 13.93 -24.53
CA VAL A 258 -8.27 12.73 -24.46
C VAL A 258 -7.49 12.68 -23.16
N ILE A 259 -7.62 11.57 -22.44
CA ILE A 259 -6.68 11.20 -21.39
C ILE A 259 -5.49 10.50 -22.05
N THR A 260 -4.28 10.96 -21.75
CA THR A 260 -3.04 10.29 -22.12
C THR A 260 -2.34 9.77 -20.88
N VAL A 261 -1.93 8.51 -20.91
CA VAL A 261 -1.15 7.87 -19.86
C VAL A 261 0.18 7.46 -20.45
N LYS A 262 1.25 8.06 -19.95
CA LYS A 262 2.63 7.66 -20.24
C LYS A 262 3.22 6.98 -19.02
N GLY A 263 4.12 6.04 -19.22
CA GLY A 263 4.87 5.49 -18.11
C GLY A 263 6.14 4.78 -18.51
N THR A 264 6.93 4.50 -17.47
CA THR A 264 8.24 3.87 -17.58
C THR A 264 8.37 2.73 -16.58
N ASP A 265 9.30 1.83 -16.86
CA ASP A 265 9.74 0.82 -15.91
C ASP A 265 11.23 0.97 -15.56
N THR A 266 11.68 0.20 -14.57
CA THR A 266 13.09 0.24 -14.13
C THR A 266 14.10 -0.22 -15.19
N LYS A 267 13.66 -0.79 -16.31
CA LYS A 267 14.51 -1.12 -17.47
C LYS A 267 14.46 -0.06 -18.56
N LYS A 268 13.82 1.09 -18.30
CA LYS A 268 13.66 2.20 -19.24
C LYS A 268 12.82 1.85 -20.46
N ASN A 269 11.95 0.83 -20.37
CA ASN A 269 10.92 0.70 -21.39
C ASN A 269 9.88 1.80 -21.17
N GLU A 270 9.45 2.39 -22.27
CA GLU A 270 8.39 3.40 -22.28
C GLU A 270 7.11 2.80 -22.83
N PHE A 271 5.98 3.17 -22.25
CA PHE A 271 4.66 2.78 -22.70
C PHE A 271 3.72 3.98 -22.65
N SER A 272 2.80 4.04 -23.61
CA SER A 272 1.82 5.11 -23.74
C SER A 272 0.49 4.55 -24.21
N SER A 273 -0.60 5.12 -23.71
CA SER A 273 -1.95 4.82 -24.18
C SER A 273 -2.83 6.05 -24.04
N THR A 274 -3.78 6.21 -24.96
CA THR A 274 -4.80 7.25 -24.92
C THR A 274 -6.17 6.65 -24.65
N PHE A 275 -7.09 7.48 -24.14
CA PHE A 275 -8.49 7.14 -23.93
C PHE A 275 -9.36 8.37 -24.20
N ASP A 276 -10.34 8.21 -25.08
CA ASP A 276 -11.25 9.29 -25.47
C ASP A 276 -12.35 9.50 -24.41
N ILE A 277 -12.55 10.74 -24.02
CA ILE A 277 -13.59 11.20 -23.09
C ILE A 277 -14.70 11.83 -23.91
N SER A 278 -15.86 11.18 -23.95
CA SER A 278 -17.07 11.69 -24.60
C SER A 278 -18.26 11.56 -23.64
N VAL A 279 -19.24 12.45 -23.77
CA VAL A 279 -20.43 12.49 -22.90
C VAL A 279 -21.41 11.35 -23.21
N ASN A 280 -21.22 10.62 -24.33
CA ASN A 280 -22.09 9.54 -24.80
C ASN A 280 -21.42 8.15 -24.80
N SER A 281 -20.29 7.99 -24.11
CA SER A 281 -19.47 6.74 -24.09
C SER A 281 -19.97 5.65 -23.15
#